data_AF-A0A0N5CVP7-F1
#
_entry.id   AF-A0A0N5CVP7-F1
#
_cell.length_a   1.000
_cell.length_b   1.000
_cell.length_c   1.000
_cell.angle_alpha   90.00
_cell.angle_beta   90.00
_cell.angle_gamma   90.00
#
_symmetry.space_group_name_H-M   'P 1'
#
loop_
_entity.id
_entity.type
_entity.pdbx_description
1 polymer ?
#
loop_
_entity_poly.entity_id
_entity_poly.type
_entity_poly.pdbx_seq_one_letter_code
_entity_poly.pdbx_strand_id
1 'polypeptide(L)'
;MSKSNQMFERHQGHHVVDIDDFWNANADKYKCCCRKVHVVRASLYIAYAQMLITFVFALFFGFRYIQAITGRLALDHWMNQFGEPLVFSLLFAITLQMLVGLFLIHGIRTERRTLLLPYIVLALMSAVLGSFQYINKICFISTIIIFSNFFAHLVGTMFQMWCVLTIWRCYSFLGDKKVVQHIGDQLSTTHVPFRYDNIQHEYNVMVQPPPYADTVISADKQPLTT
;
A
#
# COMPACT_ATOMS: atom_id res chain seq x y z
N MET A 1 -36.40 -5.59 45.10
CA MET A 1 -36.02 -5.83 43.69
C MET A 1 -35.45 -4.53 43.10
N SER A 2 -34.29 -4.09 43.59
CA SER A 2 -32.91 -4.43 43.20
C SER A 2 -32.40 -3.71 41.95
N LYS A 3 -32.02 -2.43 42.14
CA LYS A 3 -31.16 -1.64 41.24
C LYS A 3 -29.79 -2.31 40.97
N SER A 4 -29.43 -3.36 41.72
CA SER A 4 -28.19 -4.11 41.53
C SER A 4 -28.13 -4.91 40.23
N ASN A 5 -29.28 -5.32 39.68
CA ASN A 5 -29.30 -6.17 38.48
C ASN A 5 -29.05 -5.37 37.19
N GLN A 6 -29.38 -4.08 37.17
CA GLN A 6 -29.08 -3.19 36.04
C GLN A 6 -27.61 -2.73 35.99
N MET A 7 -26.85 -2.91 37.07
CA MET A 7 -25.42 -2.59 37.09
C MET A 7 -24.58 -3.78 36.62
N PHE A 8 -25.06 -5.02 36.83
CA PHE A 8 -24.35 -6.23 36.45
C PHE A 8 -24.48 -6.57 34.96
N GLU A 9 -25.62 -6.26 34.32
CA GLU A 9 -25.77 -6.39 32.86
C GLU A 9 -24.92 -5.37 32.07
N ARG A 10 -24.43 -4.31 32.72
CA ARG A 10 -23.59 -3.29 32.06
C ARG A 10 -22.11 -3.70 31.94
N HIS A 11 -21.68 -4.75 32.65
CA HIS A 11 -20.32 -5.31 32.54
C HIS A 11 -20.24 -6.57 31.67
N GLN A 12 -21.36 -6.97 31.06
CA GLN A 12 -21.41 -7.99 30.02
C GLN A 12 -21.38 -7.38 28.61
N GLY A 13 -20.97 -6.12 28.48
CA GLY A 13 -20.40 -5.65 27.23
C GLY A 13 -19.16 -6.49 26.98
N HIS A 14 -19.10 -7.16 25.82
CA HIS A 14 -17.84 -7.61 25.26
C HIS A 14 -16.76 -6.56 25.59
N HIS A 15 -15.82 -6.87 26.49
CA HIS A 15 -14.52 -6.24 26.47
C HIS A 15 -13.86 -6.75 25.18
N VAL A 16 -14.32 -6.20 24.05
CA VAL A 16 -13.53 -6.15 22.83
C VAL A 16 -12.30 -5.38 23.29
N VAL A 17 -11.20 -6.09 23.48
CA VAL A 17 -9.88 -5.49 23.68
C VAL A 17 -9.81 -4.33 22.72
N ASP A 18 -9.63 -3.10 23.23
CA ASP A 18 -9.66 -1.91 22.41
C ASP A 18 -8.38 -1.88 21.56
N ILE A 19 -8.45 -2.57 20.41
CA ILE A 19 -7.33 -2.70 19.45
C ILE A 19 -6.87 -1.31 18.98
N ASP A 20 -7.74 -0.29 19.09
CA ASP A 20 -7.43 1.09 18.74
C ASP A 20 -6.33 1.71 19.64
N ASP A 21 -6.15 1.22 20.87
CA ASP A 21 -5.02 1.60 21.75
C ASP A 21 -3.69 0.95 21.31
N PHE A 22 -3.75 -0.25 20.70
CA PHE A 22 -2.56 -0.99 20.25
C PHE A 22 -2.05 -0.50 18.89
N TRP A 23 -2.95 -0.05 18.02
CA TRP A 23 -2.60 0.44 16.69
C TRP A 23 -3.59 1.48 16.17
N ASN A 24 -3.13 2.72 16.10
CA ASN A 24 -3.92 3.80 15.53
C ASN A 24 -3.75 3.87 14.01
N ALA A 25 -4.81 3.48 13.27
CA ALA A 25 -4.86 3.59 11.81
C ALA A 25 -4.65 5.02 11.29
N ASN A 26 -5.00 6.04 12.08
CA ASN A 26 -4.89 7.45 11.75
C ASN A 26 -3.59 8.10 12.25
N ALA A 27 -2.62 7.32 12.71
CA ALA A 27 -1.32 7.83 13.13
C ALA A 27 -0.64 8.65 12.01
N ASP A 28 0.08 9.70 12.38
CA ASP A 28 0.74 10.60 11.43
C ASP A 28 1.75 9.89 10.51
N LYS A 29 2.29 8.75 10.94
CA LYS A 29 3.18 7.89 10.13
C LYS A 29 2.52 7.34 8.86
N TYR A 30 1.18 7.23 8.83
CA TYR A 30 0.40 6.71 7.69
C TYR A 30 -0.24 7.82 6.84
N LYS A 31 0.21 9.07 6.99
CA LYS A 31 -0.27 10.20 6.19
C LYS A 31 0.83 10.69 5.24
N CYS A 32 0.49 10.80 3.96
CA CYS A 32 1.31 11.40 2.90
C CYS A 32 0.86 12.86 2.63
N CYS A 33 1.65 13.61 1.85
CA CYS A 33 1.41 15.02 1.49
C CYS A 33 1.13 15.92 2.71
N CYS A 34 2.17 16.27 3.46
CA CYS A 34 2.10 17.15 4.64
C CYS A 34 1.15 16.63 5.74
N ARG A 35 1.10 15.30 5.93
CA ARG A 35 0.25 14.63 6.92
C ARG A 35 -1.27 14.83 6.72
N LYS A 36 -1.72 15.20 5.52
CA LYS A 36 -3.15 15.43 5.26
C LYS A 36 -3.87 14.23 4.64
N VAL A 37 -3.16 13.41 3.85
CA VAL A 37 -3.80 12.35 3.05
C VAL A 37 -3.39 10.98 3.57
N HIS A 38 -4.35 10.15 3.97
CA HIS A 38 -4.07 8.77 4.36
C HIS A 38 -3.43 7.99 3.20
N VAL A 39 -2.38 7.22 3.49
CA VAL A 39 -1.53 6.56 2.50
C VAL A 39 -2.33 5.61 1.57
N VAL A 40 -3.38 4.96 2.08
CA VAL A 40 -4.28 4.11 1.26
C VAL A 40 -5.06 4.91 0.21
N ARG A 41 -5.51 6.12 0.57
CA ARG A 41 -6.21 6.99 -0.39
C ARG A 41 -5.22 7.55 -1.41
N ALA A 42 -4.04 7.96 -0.96
CA ALA A 42 -2.98 8.46 -1.82
C ALA A 42 -2.53 7.42 -2.87
N SER A 43 -2.29 6.17 -2.45
CA SER A 43 -1.88 5.09 -3.37
C SER A 43 -2.97 4.75 -4.39
N LEU A 44 -4.24 4.81 -3.99
CA LEU A 44 -5.39 4.60 -4.88
C LEU A 44 -5.54 5.74 -5.91
N TYR A 45 -5.32 6.99 -5.53
CA TYR A 45 -5.25 8.10 -6.50
C TYR A 45 -4.10 7.94 -7.48
N ILE A 46 -2.92 7.54 -7.02
CA ILE A 46 -1.76 7.27 -7.89
C ILE A 46 -2.08 6.15 -8.89
N ALA A 47 -2.73 5.08 -8.44
CA ALA A 47 -3.12 3.97 -9.29
C ALA A 47 -4.09 4.41 -10.40
N TYR A 48 -5.11 5.21 -10.06
CA TYR A 48 -6.05 5.75 -11.04
C TYR A 48 -5.39 6.73 -12.01
N ALA A 49 -4.54 7.63 -11.51
CA ALA A 49 -3.79 8.56 -12.35
C ALA A 49 -2.90 7.80 -13.35
N GLN A 50 -2.20 6.76 -12.89
CA GLN A 50 -1.36 5.93 -13.74
C GLN A 50 -2.17 5.21 -14.83
N MET A 51 -3.33 4.63 -14.49
CA MET A 51 -4.18 4.00 -15.50
C MET A 51 -4.70 5.01 -16.52
N LEU A 52 -5.12 6.21 -16.08
CA LEU A 52 -5.59 7.26 -16.96
C LEU A 52 -4.50 7.71 -17.94
N ILE A 53 -3.29 7.95 -17.43
CA ILE A 53 -2.14 8.34 -18.26
C ILE A 53 -1.81 7.24 -19.28
N THR A 54 -1.78 5.98 -18.83
CA THR A 54 -1.50 4.82 -19.70
C THR A 54 -2.59 4.65 -20.78
N PHE A 55 -3.85 4.89 -20.43
CA PHE A 55 -4.97 4.83 -21.35
C PHE A 55 -4.90 5.94 -22.42
N VAL A 56 -4.65 7.18 -22.02
CA VAL A 56 -4.48 8.31 -22.95
C VAL A 56 -3.28 8.06 -23.86
N PHE A 57 -2.17 7.55 -23.33
CA PHE A 57 -0.99 7.17 -24.10
C PHE A 57 -1.31 6.06 -25.12
N ALA A 58 -2.06 5.04 -24.73
CA ALA A 58 -2.48 3.96 -25.63
C ALA A 58 -3.39 4.46 -26.75
N LEU A 59 -4.32 5.40 -26.48
CA LEU A 59 -5.14 6.02 -27.51
C LEU A 59 -4.30 6.85 -28.49
N PHE A 60 -3.38 7.66 -27.98
CA PHE A 60 -2.47 8.44 -28.81
C PHE A 60 -1.63 7.54 -29.72
N PHE A 61 -1.05 6.48 -29.15
CA PHE A 61 -0.25 5.52 -29.89
C PHE A 61 -1.09 4.76 -30.93
N GLY A 62 -2.27 4.26 -30.55
CA GLY A 62 -3.18 3.57 -31.46
C GLY A 62 -3.62 4.45 -32.62
N PHE A 63 -3.92 5.73 -32.37
CA PHE A 63 -4.25 6.69 -33.41
C PHE A 63 -3.11 6.87 -34.42
N ARG A 64 -1.86 7.01 -33.94
CA ARG A 64 -0.68 7.12 -34.81
C ARG A 64 -0.40 5.85 -35.60
N TYR A 65 -0.61 4.68 -34.98
CA TYR A 65 -0.48 3.40 -35.64
C TYR A 65 -1.49 3.21 -36.78
N ILE A 66 -2.76 3.58 -36.56
CA ILE A 66 -3.80 3.56 -37.60
C ILE A 66 -3.41 4.50 -38.76
N GLN A 67 -2.89 5.70 -38.45
CA GLN A 67 -2.40 6.61 -39.48
C GLN A 67 -1.23 6.05 -40.29
N ALA A 68 -0.33 5.31 -39.65
CA ALA A 68 0.80 4.65 -40.30
C ALA A 68 0.33 3.58 -41.30
N ILE A 69 -0.57 2.67 -40.88
CA ILE A 69 -1.11 1.62 -41.77
C ILE A 69 -1.93 2.22 -42.92
N THR A 70 -2.66 3.30 -42.67
CA THR A 70 -3.47 3.98 -43.71
C THR A 70 -2.60 4.75 -44.71
N GLY A 71 -1.28 4.79 -44.53
CA GLY A 71 -0.35 5.50 -45.43
C GLY A 71 -0.48 7.03 -45.36
N ARG A 72 -1.13 7.57 -44.32
CA ARG A 72 -1.31 9.02 -44.12
C ARG A 72 -0.15 9.66 -43.35
N LEU A 73 0.82 8.85 -42.95
CA LEU A 73 1.97 9.26 -42.14
C LEU A 73 3.21 9.35 -43.02
N ALA A 74 4.01 10.40 -42.83
CA ALA A 74 5.21 10.61 -43.62
C ALA A 74 6.22 9.46 -43.46
N LEU A 75 6.99 9.16 -44.52
CA LEU A 75 7.88 7.99 -44.57
C LEU A 75 9.03 8.08 -43.54
N ASP A 76 9.42 9.31 -43.20
CA ASP A 76 10.44 9.69 -42.22
C ASP A 76 9.90 9.73 -40.77
N HIS A 77 8.61 9.45 -40.58
CA HIS A 77 8.06 9.42 -39.23
C HIS A 77 8.64 8.25 -38.44
N TRP A 78 9.03 8.51 -37.19
CA TRP A 78 9.64 7.51 -36.29
C TRP A 78 8.84 6.19 -36.24
N MET A 79 7.51 6.25 -36.34
CA MET A 79 6.67 5.05 -36.33
C MET A 79 6.94 4.11 -37.53
N ASN A 80 7.22 4.66 -38.70
CA ASN A 80 7.58 3.90 -39.90
C ASN A 80 9.05 3.43 -39.83
N GLN A 81 9.92 4.20 -39.16
CA GLN A 81 11.35 3.90 -39.03
C GLN A 81 11.67 2.78 -38.04
N PHE A 82 10.94 2.70 -36.93
CA PHE A 82 11.16 1.68 -35.89
C PHE A 82 10.35 0.39 -36.09
N GLY A 83 9.39 0.39 -37.03
CA GLY A 83 8.71 -0.81 -37.57
C GLY A 83 7.83 -1.59 -36.59
N GLU A 84 7.44 -2.80 -37.03
CA GLU A 84 6.64 -3.81 -36.32
C GLU A 84 7.16 -4.20 -34.91
N PRO A 85 8.46 -4.46 -34.67
CA PRO A 85 8.91 -4.99 -33.38
C PRO A 85 8.76 -3.99 -32.22
N LEU A 86 8.88 -2.68 -32.50
CA LEU A 86 8.61 -1.64 -31.50
C LEU A 86 7.12 -1.63 -31.12
N VAL A 87 6.23 -1.83 -32.09
CA VAL A 87 4.77 -1.87 -31.85
C VAL A 87 4.42 -3.03 -30.92
N PHE A 88 4.94 -4.23 -31.18
CA PHE A 88 4.72 -5.40 -30.30
C PHE A 88 5.28 -5.17 -28.90
N SER A 89 6.49 -4.64 -28.78
CA SER A 89 7.10 -4.33 -27.47
C SER A 89 6.30 -3.29 -26.69
N LEU A 90 5.80 -2.24 -27.36
CA LEU A 90 4.97 -1.20 -26.74
C LEU A 90 3.61 -1.73 -26.30
N LEU A 91 2.94 -2.55 -27.13
CA LEU A 91 1.68 -3.19 -26.76
C LEU A 91 1.87 -4.12 -25.55
N PHE A 92 2.96 -4.88 -25.53
CA PHE A 92 3.32 -5.71 -24.37
C PHE A 92 3.58 -4.85 -23.11
N ALA A 93 4.31 -3.74 -23.24
CA ALA A 93 4.56 -2.83 -22.12
C ALA A 93 3.27 -2.19 -21.58
N ILE A 94 2.38 -1.74 -22.48
CA ILE A 94 1.09 -1.15 -22.10
C ILE A 94 0.20 -2.19 -21.39
N THR A 95 0.13 -3.42 -21.91
CA THR A 95 -0.66 -4.48 -21.29
C THR A 95 -0.12 -4.87 -19.91
N LEU A 96 1.20 -5.01 -19.77
CA LEU A 96 1.86 -5.24 -18.47
C LEU A 96 1.56 -4.10 -17.49
N GLN A 97 1.66 -2.85 -17.95
CA GLN A 97 1.40 -1.66 -17.12
C GLN A 97 -0.05 -1.59 -16.65
N MET A 98 -1.01 -1.93 -17.51
CA MET A 98 -2.43 -2.00 -17.15
C MET A 98 -2.71 -3.14 -16.16
N LEU A 99 -2.13 -4.32 -16.37
CA LEU A 99 -2.26 -5.45 -15.45
C LEU A 99 -1.74 -5.10 -14.05
N VAL A 100 -0.59 -4.44 -13.99
CA VAL A 100 0.03 -4.00 -12.74
C VAL A 100 -0.78 -2.90 -12.05
N GLY A 101 -1.35 -1.97 -12.82
CA GLY A 101 -2.31 -0.99 -12.30
C GLY A 101 -3.56 -1.64 -11.71
N LEU A 102 -4.10 -2.67 -12.37
CA LEU A 102 -5.24 -3.45 -11.87
C LEU A 102 -4.90 -4.22 -10.60
N PHE A 103 -3.73 -4.86 -10.53
CA PHE A 103 -3.26 -5.52 -9.31
C PHE A 103 -3.07 -4.55 -8.15
N LEU A 104 -2.60 -3.33 -8.42
CA LEU A 104 -2.48 -2.28 -7.41
C LEU A 104 -3.87 -1.87 -6.88
N ILE A 105 -4.83 -1.57 -7.75
CA ILE A 105 -6.19 -1.17 -7.36
C ILE A 105 -6.88 -2.31 -6.61
N HIS A 106 -6.83 -3.53 -7.16
CA HIS A 106 -7.45 -4.70 -6.55
C HIS A 106 -6.77 -5.06 -5.23
N GLY A 107 -5.45 -4.97 -5.15
CA GLY A 107 -4.66 -5.22 -3.94
C GLY A 107 -4.98 -4.24 -2.81
N ILE A 108 -5.17 -2.96 -3.13
CA ILE A 108 -5.59 -1.96 -2.15
C ILE A 108 -7.03 -2.23 -1.69
N ARG A 109 -7.96 -2.52 -2.61
CA ARG A 109 -9.37 -2.79 -2.28
C ARG A 109 -9.59 -4.08 -1.49
N THR A 110 -8.79 -5.12 -1.78
CA THR A 110 -8.88 -6.42 -1.10
C THR A 110 -7.94 -6.54 0.10
N GLU A 111 -7.20 -5.47 0.43
CA GLU A 111 -6.21 -5.43 1.52
C GLU A 111 -5.14 -6.56 1.42
N ARG A 112 -4.85 -7.02 0.21
CA ARG A 112 -3.88 -8.08 -0.07
C ARG A 112 -2.53 -7.49 -0.44
N ARG A 113 -1.62 -7.40 0.56
CA ARG A 113 -0.24 -6.90 0.39
C ARG A 113 0.53 -7.53 -0.78
N THR A 114 0.33 -8.83 -1.04
CA THR A 114 1.06 -9.57 -2.08
C THR A 114 0.78 -9.03 -3.48
N LEU A 115 -0.41 -8.47 -3.72
CA LEU A 115 -0.79 -7.88 -5.01
C LEU A 115 -0.12 -6.52 -5.26
N LEU A 116 0.40 -5.85 -4.22
CA LEU A 116 1.15 -4.59 -4.36
C LEU A 116 2.61 -4.84 -4.73
N LEU A 117 3.15 -6.02 -4.41
CA LEU A 117 4.56 -6.38 -4.64
C LEU A 117 4.99 -6.34 -6.11
N PRO A 118 4.24 -6.89 -7.09
CA PRO A 118 4.65 -6.83 -8.50
C PRO A 118 4.79 -5.40 -9.01
N TYR A 119 3.94 -4.48 -8.54
CA TYR A 119 4.05 -3.06 -8.85
C TYR A 119 5.38 -2.48 -8.34
N ILE A 120 5.70 -2.72 -7.06
CA ILE A 120 6.90 -2.18 -6.42
C ILE A 120 8.16 -2.67 -7.15
N VAL A 121 8.23 -3.96 -7.46
CA VAL A 121 9.38 -4.55 -8.16
C VAL A 121 9.56 -3.94 -9.55
N LEU A 122 8.48 -3.85 -10.34
CA LEU A 122 8.56 -3.27 -11.69
C LEU A 122 8.90 -1.78 -11.66
N ALA A 123 8.37 -1.04 -10.70
CA ALA A 123 8.67 0.38 -10.55
C ALA A 123 10.13 0.62 -10.13
N LEU A 124 10.70 -0.23 -9.26
CA LEU A 124 12.12 -0.21 -8.91
C LEU A 124 13.01 -0.56 -10.11
N MET A 125 12.66 -1.60 -10.86
CA MET A 125 13.39 -1.96 -12.09
C MET A 125 13.37 -0.81 -13.10
N SER A 126 12.22 -0.17 -13.28
CA SER A 126 12.09 1.02 -14.14
C SER A 126 12.96 2.18 -13.66
N ALA A 127 13.02 2.44 -12.35
CA ALA A 127 13.89 3.49 -11.80
C ALA A 127 15.38 3.21 -12.04
N VAL A 128 15.82 1.96 -11.90
CA VAL A 128 17.21 1.54 -12.18
C VAL A 128 17.55 1.71 -13.65
N LEU A 129 16.68 1.24 -14.56
CA LEU A 129 16.87 1.39 -16.01
C LEU A 129 16.91 2.86 -16.43
N GLY A 130 16.02 3.70 -15.87
CA GLY A 130 16.03 5.14 -16.10
C GLY A 130 17.32 5.81 -15.64
N SER A 131 17.85 5.39 -14.48
CA SER A 131 19.12 5.89 -13.94
C SER A 131 20.31 5.50 -14.82
N PHE A 132 20.31 4.26 -15.36
CA PHE A 132 21.35 3.80 -16.28
C PHE A 132 21.34 4.57 -17.61
N GLN A 133 20.16 4.80 -18.20
CA GLN A 133 20.03 5.62 -19.40
C GLN A 133 20.53 7.05 -19.19
N TYR A 134 20.26 7.61 -18.02
CA TYR A 134 20.72 8.93 -17.62
C TYR A 134 22.25 9.02 -17.53
N ILE A 135 22.90 8.05 -16.86
CA ILE A 135 24.38 8.01 -16.75
C ILE A 135 25.03 7.93 -18.12
N ASN A 136 24.51 7.07 -19.00
CA ASN A 136 25.05 6.93 -20.35
C ASN A 136 24.95 8.24 -21.16
N LYS A 137 23.82 8.96 -21.08
CA LYS A 137 23.65 10.23 -21.80
C LYS A 137 24.58 11.33 -21.29
N ILE A 138 24.83 11.40 -19.99
CA ILE A 138 25.77 12.36 -19.40
C ILE A 138 27.21 12.09 -19.84
N CYS A 139 27.62 10.82 -19.86
CA CYS A 139 28.98 10.46 -20.23
C CYS A 139 29.28 10.67 -21.73
N PHE A 140 28.28 10.66 -22.61
CA PHE A 140 28.48 10.58 -24.06
C PHE A 140 28.04 11.82 -24.88
N ILE A 141 27.29 12.78 -24.33
CA ILE A 141 26.69 13.91 -25.09
C ILE A 141 27.16 15.29 -24.56
N SER A 142 27.41 16.23 -25.49
CA SER A 142 27.88 17.61 -25.22
C SER A 142 26.84 18.56 -24.59
N THR A 143 27.35 19.51 -23.81
CA THR A 143 26.79 20.26 -22.66
C THR A 143 25.48 21.06 -22.85
N ILE A 144 25.00 21.31 -24.08
CA ILE A 144 23.93 22.30 -24.34
C ILE A 144 22.53 21.66 -24.51
N ILE A 145 22.42 20.50 -25.15
CA ILE A 145 21.15 19.72 -25.26
C ILE A 145 20.84 18.98 -23.94
N ILE A 146 21.81 18.95 -23.02
CA ILE A 146 21.73 18.28 -21.73
C ILE A 146 20.66 18.93 -20.85
N PHE A 147 20.58 20.25 -20.71
CA PHE A 147 19.80 20.87 -19.62
C PHE A 147 18.27 20.61 -19.68
N SER A 148 17.64 20.70 -20.87
CA SER A 148 16.19 20.48 -20.97
C SER A 148 15.81 19.00 -20.83
N ASN A 149 16.57 18.11 -21.47
CA ASN A 149 16.37 16.66 -21.37
C ASN A 149 16.75 16.13 -19.99
N PHE A 150 17.75 16.73 -19.34
CA PHE A 150 18.17 16.46 -17.97
C PHE A 150 17.04 16.71 -16.99
N PHE A 151 16.41 17.88 -17.08
CA PHE A 151 15.34 18.24 -16.16
C PHE A 151 14.13 17.32 -16.34
N ALA A 152 13.75 17.00 -17.59
CA ALA A 152 12.65 16.07 -17.85
C ALA A 152 12.92 14.66 -17.30
N HIS A 153 14.13 14.11 -17.51
CA HIS A 153 14.49 12.80 -16.98
C HIS A 153 14.59 12.78 -15.44
N LEU A 154 15.14 13.84 -14.84
CA LEU A 154 15.25 13.97 -13.37
C LEU A 154 13.88 14.10 -12.72
N VAL A 155 13.01 14.96 -13.25
CA VAL A 155 11.64 15.11 -12.73
C VAL A 155 10.87 13.79 -12.88
N GLY A 156 11.03 13.09 -14.00
CA GLY A 156 10.40 11.79 -14.22
C GLY A 156 10.84 10.73 -13.21
N THR A 157 12.14 10.60 -12.95
CA THR A 157 12.66 9.62 -11.97
C THR A 157 12.31 10.01 -10.54
N MET A 158 12.35 11.29 -10.19
CA MET A 158 11.90 11.76 -8.87
C MET A 158 10.42 11.48 -8.64
N PHE A 159 9.57 11.72 -9.64
CA PHE A 159 8.15 11.39 -9.57
C PHE A 159 7.93 9.88 -9.40
N GLN A 160 8.64 9.06 -10.17
CA GLN A 160 8.57 7.60 -10.05
C GLN A 160 8.99 7.11 -8.65
N MET A 161 10.08 7.65 -8.11
CA MET A 161 10.55 7.33 -6.75
C MET A 161 9.53 7.76 -5.69
N TRP A 162 8.89 8.92 -5.86
CA TRP A 162 7.83 9.38 -4.97
C TRP A 162 6.60 8.45 -4.98
N CYS A 163 6.20 7.96 -6.14
CA CYS A 163 5.14 6.95 -6.27
C CYS A 163 5.51 5.64 -5.55
N VAL A 164 6.74 5.15 -5.75
CA VAL A 164 7.26 3.95 -5.07
C VAL A 164 7.25 4.12 -3.56
N LEU A 165 7.75 5.26 -3.04
CA LEU A 165 7.77 5.53 -1.60
C LEU A 165 6.35 5.58 -1.01
N THR A 166 5.39 6.18 -1.72
CA THR A 166 3.99 6.24 -1.26
C THR A 166 3.35 4.85 -1.22
N ILE A 167 3.58 4.03 -2.24
CA ILE A 167 3.05 2.66 -2.32
C ILE A 167 3.77 1.74 -1.33
N TRP A 168 5.06 1.94 -1.10
CA TRP A 168 5.83 1.24 -0.07
C TRP A 168 5.26 1.51 1.33
N ARG A 169 4.96 2.77 1.67
CA ARG A 169 4.26 3.10 2.92
C ARG A 169 2.89 2.42 3.00
N CYS A 170 2.17 2.29 1.88
CA CYS A 170 0.90 1.59 1.83
C CYS A 170 1.10 0.10 2.10
N TYR A 171 2.14 -0.50 1.51
CA TYR A 171 2.52 -1.88 1.74
C TYR A 171 2.86 -2.15 3.21
N SER A 172 3.64 -1.27 3.86
CA SER A 172 3.93 -1.35 5.30
C SER A 172 2.67 -1.21 6.15
N PHE A 173 1.77 -0.26 5.83
CA PHE A 173 0.49 -0.11 6.54
C PHE A 173 -0.36 -1.39 6.49
N LEU A 174 -0.49 -2.02 5.31
CA LEU A 174 -1.20 -3.29 5.17
C LEU A 174 -0.50 -4.44 5.93
N GLY A 175 0.83 -4.38 6.07
CA GLY A 175 1.60 -5.31 6.88
C GLY A 175 1.30 -5.17 8.36
N ASP A 176 1.42 -3.94 8.88
CA ASP A 176 1.16 -3.62 10.29
C ASP A 176 -0.27 -3.99 10.68
N LYS A 177 -1.26 -3.66 9.82
CA LYS A 177 -2.67 -4.02 10.04
C LYS A 177 -2.87 -5.52 10.24
N LYS A 178 -2.20 -6.36 9.43
CA LYS A 178 -2.32 -7.83 9.54
C LYS A 178 -1.65 -8.38 10.79
N VAL A 179 -0.52 -7.82 11.20
CA VAL A 179 0.17 -8.22 12.43
C VAL A 179 -0.70 -7.90 13.64
N VAL A 180 -1.29 -6.70 13.68
CA VAL A 180 -2.19 -6.28 14.76
C VAL A 180 -3.43 -7.16 14.83
N GLN A 181 -4.05 -7.48 13.70
CA GLN A 181 -5.18 -8.41 13.65
C GLN A 181 -4.79 -9.78 14.22
N HIS A 182 -3.63 -10.31 13.82
CA HIS A 182 -3.15 -11.59 14.34
C HIS A 182 -2.89 -11.55 15.85
N ILE A 183 -2.34 -10.46 16.38
CA ILE A 183 -2.14 -10.27 17.82
C ILE A 183 -3.49 -10.18 18.54
N GLY A 184 -4.47 -9.46 17.99
CA GLY A 184 -5.83 -9.39 18.54
C GLY A 184 -6.53 -10.75 18.55
N ASP A 185 -6.39 -11.52 17.47
CA ASP A 185 -6.91 -12.89 17.37
C ASP A 185 -6.22 -13.82 18.38
N GLN A 186 -4.90 -13.69 18.58
CA GLN A 186 -4.17 -14.45 19.59
C GLN A 186 -4.56 -14.07 21.01
N LEU A 187 -4.73 -12.79 21.31
CA LEU A 187 -5.15 -12.32 22.63
C LEU A 187 -6.57 -12.76 22.96
N SER A 188 -7.49 -12.68 22.00
CA SER A 188 -8.88 -13.11 22.18
C SER A 188 -9.00 -14.63 22.32
N THR A 189 -8.24 -15.41 21.54
CA THR A 189 -8.20 -16.88 21.67
C THR A 189 -7.54 -17.34 22.97
N THR A 190 -6.55 -16.60 23.48
CA THR A 190 -5.93 -16.88 24.79
C THR A 190 -6.88 -16.59 25.96
N HIS A 191 -7.88 -15.73 25.79
CA HIS A 191 -8.92 -15.50 26.80
C HIS A 191 -9.91 -16.69 26.92
N VAL A 192 -10.05 -17.52 25.89
CA VAL A 192 -11.00 -18.65 25.86
C VAL A 192 -10.63 -19.80 26.81
N PRO A 193 -9.39 -20.31 26.87
CA PRO A 193 -9.03 -21.43 27.76
C PRO A 193 -8.98 -21.07 29.25
N PHE A 194 -8.96 -19.78 29.61
CA PHE A 194 -9.02 -19.32 31.00
C PHE A 194 -10.44 -18.89 31.42
N ARG A 195 -11.44 -19.10 30.56
CA ARG A 195 -12.84 -18.92 30.94
C ARG A 195 -13.26 -20.11 31.79
N TYR A 196 -13.19 -19.95 33.10
CA TYR A 196 -13.90 -20.83 34.02
C TYR A 196 -15.39 -20.56 33.82
N ASP A 197 -16.04 -21.30 32.91
CA ASP A 197 -17.49 -21.46 32.98
C ASP A 197 -17.80 -21.85 34.41
N ASN A 198 -18.81 -21.22 35.00
CA ASN A 198 -19.12 -21.23 36.43
C ASN A 198 -19.31 -22.68 36.94
N ILE A 199 -18.21 -23.38 37.21
CA ILE A 199 -18.23 -24.75 37.71
C ILE A 199 -18.66 -24.58 39.16
N GLN A 200 -19.94 -24.85 39.43
CA GLN A 200 -20.49 -24.89 40.78
C GLN A 200 -19.83 -26.03 41.57
N HIS A 201 -18.59 -25.83 42.03
CA HIS A 201 -18.00 -26.62 43.09
C HIS A 201 -18.06 -25.78 44.35
N GLU A 202 -18.85 -26.30 45.28
CA GLU A 202 -19.49 -25.68 46.43
C GLU A 202 -18.55 -25.02 47.47
N TYR A 203 -17.24 -24.86 47.22
CA TYR A 203 -16.34 -24.39 48.28
C TYR A 203 -15.25 -23.39 47.89
N ASN A 204 -15.12 -22.95 46.63
CA ASN A 204 -14.30 -21.77 46.33
C ASN A 204 -14.73 -21.18 44.98
N VAL A 205 -15.29 -19.96 44.98
CA VAL A 205 -15.43 -19.19 43.73
C VAL A 205 -14.01 -18.85 43.29
N MET A 206 -13.49 -19.61 42.33
CA MET A 206 -12.17 -19.37 41.76
C MET A 206 -12.24 -18.04 41.02
N VAL A 207 -11.75 -16.97 41.65
CA VAL A 207 -11.71 -15.63 41.06
C VAL A 207 -10.83 -15.73 39.81
N GLN A 208 -11.47 -15.57 38.65
CA GLN A 208 -10.78 -15.61 37.37
C GLN A 208 -9.66 -14.55 37.40
N PRO A 209 -8.39 -14.94 37.15
CA PRO A 209 -7.32 -13.96 37.10
C PRO A 209 -7.60 -12.96 35.98
N PRO A 210 -7.27 -11.68 36.17
CA PRO A 210 -7.55 -10.65 35.17
C PRO A 210 -6.91 -11.02 33.84
N PRO A 211 -7.59 -10.78 32.71
CA PRO A 211 -7.07 -11.04 31.37
C PRO A 211 -5.67 -10.46 31.18
N TYR A 212 -4.80 -11.17 30.47
CA TYR A 212 -3.41 -10.74 30.21
C TYR A 212 -3.33 -9.39 29.48
N ALA A 213 -4.39 -9.01 28.75
CA ALA A 213 -4.52 -7.68 28.18
C ALA A 213 -4.48 -6.58 29.27
N ASP A 214 -5.13 -6.79 30.41
CA ASP A 214 -5.24 -5.78 31.47
C ASP A 214 -3.95 -5.60 32.27
N THR A 215 -3.10 -6.65 32.35
CA THR A 215 -1.84 -6.62 33.10
C THR A 215 -0.70 -5.96 32.34
N VAL A 216 -0.73 -5.97 31.00
CA VAL A 216 0.32 -5.40 30.14
C VAL A 216 -0.06 -4.00 29.63
N ILE A 217 -1.35 -3.71 29.45
CA ILE A 217 -1.83 -2.42 28.88
C ILE A 217 -1.96 -1.33 29.95
N SER A 218 -2.13 -1.70 31.23
CA SER A 218 -2.17 -0.73 32.32
C SER A 218 -0.78 -0.14 32.59
N ALA A 219 -0.48 0.99 31.96
CA ALA A 219 0.75 1.77 32.13
C ALA A 219 0.96 2.38 33.55
N ASP A 220 0.10 2.05 34.51
CA ASP A 220 -0.01 2.73 35.81
C ASP A 220 0.43 1.88 37.02
N LYS A 221 1.22 0.83 36.81
CA LYS A 221 1.83 0.09 37.94
C LYS A 221 3.29 0.48 38.11
N GLN A 222 3.54 1.24 39.19
CA GLN A 222 4.87 1.45 39.77
C GLN A 222 5.64 0.13 39.83
N PRO A 223 6.96 0.14 39.53
CA PRO A 223 7.78 -1.06 39.67
C PRO A 223 7.72 -1.52 41.13
N LEU A 224 7.42 -2.81 41.34
CA LEU A 224 7.62 -3.43 42.64
C LEU A 224 9.11 -3.41 42.95
N THR A 225 9.56 -2.38 43.66
CA THR A 225 10.77 -2.45 44.47
C THR A 225 10.47 -3.33 45.67
N THR A 226 11.08 -4.51 45.69
CA THR A 226 11.63 -5.09 46.93
C THR A 226 12.79 -5.99 46.57
#